data_AF-E6LLW9-F1
#
_entry.id   AF-E6LLW9-F1
#
_cell.length_a   1.000
_cell.length_b   1.000
_cell.length_c   1.000
_cell.angle_alpha   90.00
_cell.angle_beta   90.00
_cell.angle_gamma   90.00
#
_symmetry.space_group_name_H-M   'P 1'
#
loop_
_entity.id
_entity.type
_entity.pdbx_description
1 polymer ?
#
loop_
_entity_poly.entity_id
_entity_poly.type
_entity_poly.pdbx_seq_one_letter_code
_entity_poly.pdbx_strand_id
1 'polypeptide(L)'
;MGLGPSIKMTTLHHYRCPVTKRLIEDEDVDFAGIIVDGVSEVCDDKIFTAKRVGDIAKMMRADGAVVAIDGWGNHHIDFVNVIEQLGIRGIKSVGLSYIGQQGRLVCSNSYVDCIIDFNKSESGYESCVVGQNNLSPIDALKAVAILKNKIKNRGVSIQGRDSHMGDLITKKYTVDMAKFGLETKISGKTLSIKRDLAKEFLDEKARKYIKDISIKILSPSDKSCFVNSNLDFSPIAVKKRGELGSGITLELEGITVMLTGAEEGGFQPSNIGSSQGILKEAVTFDMAGTPKSSDYILHIDFCFCEGEGRSAEGIRKAHEVADLIVQNIRKALLRDSENLPCKTSKHEWISRQEKPRILLVKIVSGLGNMYDTVMFPYEPGGFLGSRDMKASKNLPYVITPLECMDGVIHSLL
;
A
#
# COMPACT_ATOMS: atom_id res chain seq x y z
N MET A 1 3.79 -6.57 19.91
CA MET A 1 4.45 -6.48 18.57
C MET A 1 3.60 -5.59 17.71
N GLY A 2 4.16 -4.96 16.69
CA GLY A 2 3.41 -3.91 16.03
C GLY A 2 4.02 -3.44 14.73
N LEU A 3 3.18 -2.71 14.01
CA LEU A 3 3.56 -1.92 12.87
C LEU A 3 4.24 -0.65 13.39
N GLY A 4 5.51 -0.51 13.05
CA GLY A 4 6.28 0.71 13.29
C GLY A 4 6.15 1.64 12.08
N PRO A 5 6.09 2.96 12.27
CA PRO A 5 5.90 3.89 11.16
C PRO A 5 6.95 3.75 10.04
N SER A 6 8.20 3.41 10.37
CA SER A 6 9.30 3.34 9.39
C SER A 6 9.20 2.20 8.39
N ILE A 7 8.50 1.12 8.75
CA ILE A 7 8.33 -0.06 7.90
C ILE A 7 7.00 -0.07 7.16
N LYS A 8 6.06 0.80 7.58
CA LYS A 8 4.69 0.87 7.09
C LYS A 8 4.62 0.87 5.56
N MET A 9 3.82 -0.05 5.01
CA MET A 9 3.43 -0.02 3.61
C MET A 9 2.12 0.77 3.48
N THR A 10 2.25 2.07 3.22
CA THR A 10 1.11 2.96 2.94
C THR A 10 0.36 2.54 1.68
N THR A 11 -0.84 3.06 1.46
CA THR A 11 -1.58 2.86 0.21
C THR A 11 -0.72 3.23 -1.00
N LEU A 12 0.07 4.31 -0.89
CA LEU A 12 1.01 4.72 -1.93
C LEU A 12 2.11 3.67 -2.16
N HIS A 13 2.57 2.97 -1.12
CA HIS A 13 3.53 1.87 -1.26
C HIS A 13 2.92 0.73 -2.06
N HIS A 14 1.68 0.36 -1.76
CA HIS A 14 0.99 -0.70 -2.51
C HIS A 14 0.75 -0.31 -3.97
N TYR A 15 0.33 0.93 -4.21
CA TYR A 15 0.15 1.51 -5.55
C TYR A 15 1.46 1.54 -6.35
N ARG A 16 2.59 1.84 -5.69
CA ARG A 16 3.93 1.91 -6.30
C ARG A 16 4.80 0.68 -5.96
N CYS A 17 4.19 -0.47 -5.71
CA CYS A 17 4.88 -1.61 -5.11
C CYS A 17 6.11 -2.04 -5.93
N PRO A 18 7.34 -1.95 -5.37
CA PRO A 18 8.55 -2.26 -6.11
C PRO A 18 8.63 -3.71 -6.57
N VAL A 19 8.06 -4.64 -5.80
CA VAL A 19 8.04 -6.07 -6.15
C VAL A 19 7.09 -6.35 -7.30
N THR A 20 5.87 -5.80 -7.27
CA THR A 20 4.90 -5.91 -8.37
C THR A 20 5.49 -5.36 -9.66
N LYS A 21 6.10 -4.17 -9.59
CA LYS A 21 6.76 -3.55 -10.75
C LYS A 21 7.91 -4.41 -11.27
N ARG A 22 8.76 -4.93 -10.40
CA ARG A 22 9.89 -5.77 -10.82
C ARG A 22 9.42 -7.07 -11.48
N LEU A 23 8.40 -7.72 -10.95
CA LEU A 23 7.90 -9.00 -11.48
C LEU A 23 7.14 -8.84 -12.80
N ILE A 24 6.34 -7.76 -12.96
CA ILE A 24 5.59 -7.53 -14.20
C ILE A 24 6.49 -7.13 -15.38
N GLU A 25 7.63 -6.48 -15.10
CA GLU A 25 8.62 -6.05 -16.10
C GLU A 25 9.67 -7.13 -16.44
N ASP A 26 9.76 -8.24 -15.68
CA ASP A 26 10.78 -9.28 -15.88
C ASP A 26 10.30 -10.37 -16.85
N GLU A 27 10.86 -10.38 -18.06
CA GLU A 27 10.44 -11.29 -19.14
C GLU A 27 10.93 -12.75 -18.97
N ASP A 28 11.80 -13.01 -17.99
CA ASP A 28 12.27 -14.36 -17.70
C ASP A 28 11.37 -15.12 -16.72
N VAL A 29 10.29 -14.51 -16.25
CA VAL A 29 9.37 -15.11 -15.29
C VAL A 29 7.93 -14.97 -15.77
N ASP A 30 7.07 -15.88 -15.34
CA ASP A 30 5.64 -15.81 -15.54
C ASP A 30 4.99 -15.31 -14.25
N PHE A 31 4.74 -14.00 -14.16
CA PHE A 31 4.13 -13.41 -12.97
C PHE A 31 2.63 -13.70 -12.95
N ALA A 32 2.24 -14.75 -12.23
CA ALA A 32 0.89 -15.31 -12.30
C ALA A 32 -0.15 -14.57 -11.45
N GLY A 33 0.27 -13.68 -10.55
CA GLY A 33 -0.64 -12.92 -9.70
C GLY A 33 -0.11 -12.71 -8.28
N ILE A 34 -0.95 -12.10 -7.46
CA ILE A 34 -0.62 -11.72 -6.09
C ILE A 34 -1.65 -12.35 -5.15
N ILE A 35 -1.18 -12.94 -4.05
CA ILE A 35 -2.01 -13.38 -2.93
C ILE A 35 -1.84 -12.35 -1.81
N VAL A 36 -2.92 -11.73 -1.37
CA VAL A 36 -2.93 -10.79 -0.24
C VAL A 36 -3.49 -11.51 0.97
N ASP A 37 -2.65 -11.74 1.97
CA ASP A 37 -2.97 -12.47 3.21
C ASP A 37 -3.07 -11.49 4.38
N GLY A 38 -4.11 -11.60 5.19
CA GLY A 38 -4.32 -10.72 6.34
C GLY A 38 -3.67 -11.30 7.60
N VAL A 39 -2.99 -10.45 8.37
CA VAL A 39 -2.46 -10.85 9.67
C VAL A 39 -3.60 -10.97 10.70
N SER A 40 -3.65 -12.09 11.42
CA SER A 40 -4.55 -12.26 12.58
C SER A 40 -3.83 -12.04 13.91
N GLU A 41 -4.56 -11.66 14.96
CA GLU A 41 -4.07 -11.73 16.34
C GLU A 41 -4.16 -13.16 16.90
N VAL A 42 -5.08 -13.97 16.39
CA VAL A 42 -5.33 -15.34 16.87
C VAL A 42 -4.43 -16.32 16.11
N CYS A 43 -3.57 -17.03 16.84
CA CYS A 43 -2.57 -17.94 16.26
C CYS A 43 -3.19 -19.02 15.34
N ASP A 44 -4.31 -19.63 15.76
CA ASP A 44 -5.00 -20.65 14.95
C ASP A 44 -5.46 -20.10 13.59
N ASP A 45 -5.91 -18.85 13.55
CA ASP A 45 -6.29 -18.18 12.31
C ASP A 45 -5.07 -17.93 11.42
N LYS A 46 -3.91 -17.56 11.98
CA LYS A 46 -2.65 -17.38 11.22
C LYS A 46 -2.25 -18.68 10.50
N ILE A 47 -2.37 -19.81 11.20
CA ILE A 47 -2.06 -21.13 10.64
C ILE A 47 -3.09 -21.50 9.56
N PHE A 48 -4.36 -21.19 9.81
CA PHE A 48 -5.45 -21.46 8.87
C PHE A 48 -5.30 -20.66 7.57
N THR A 49 -5.07 -19.35 7.64
CA THR A 49 -4.91 -18.50 6.45
C THR A 49 -3.64 -18.87 5.67
N ALA A 50 -2.52 -19.14 6.35
CA ALA A 50 -1.30 -19.63 5.71
C ALA A 50 -1.50 -20.94 4.93
N LYS A 51 -2.31 -21.88 5.46
CA LYS A 51 -2.68 -23.11 4.72
C LYS A 51 -3.45 -22.78 3.44
N ARG A 52 -4.38 -21.82 3.50
CA ARG A 52 -5.13 -21.34 2.32
C ARG A 52 -4.20 -20.69 1.29
N VAL A 53 -3.25 -19.85 1.71
CA VAL A 53 -2.22 -19.29 0.82
C VAL A 53 -1.46 -20.41 0.09
N GLY A 54 -1.01 -21.43 0.82
CA GLY A 54 -0.33 -22.59 0.23
C GLY A 54 -1.21 -23.33 -0.79
N ASP A 55 -2.48 -23.61 -0.44
CA ASP A 55 -3.43 -24.29 -1.32
C ASP A 55 -3.67 -23.51 -2.62
N ILE A 56 -3.90 -22.20 -2.51
CA ILE A 56 -4.07 -21.29 -3.64
C ILE A 56 -2.81 -21.29 -4.51
N ALA A 57 -1.63 -21.13 -3.92
CA ALA A 57 -0.37 -21.09 -4.67
C ALA A 57 -0.11 -22.39 -5.46
N LYS A 58 -0.45 -23.55 -4.87
CA LYS A 58 -0.38 -24.85 -5.55
C LYS A 58 -1.40 -24.96 -6.68
N MET A 59 -2.63 -24.48 -6.48
CA MET A 59 -3.66 -24.45 -7.54
C MET A 59 -3.27 -23.52 -8.70
N MET A 60 -2.59 -22.42 -8.40
CA MET A 60 -2.01 -21.50 -9.39
C MET A 60 -0.75 -22.05 -10.07
N ARG A 61 -0.30 -23.27 -9.70
CA ARG A 61 0.88 -23.96 -10.24
C ARG A 61 2.17 -23.16 -10.09
N ALA A 62 2.32 -22.45 -8.98
CA ALA A 62 3.51 -21.64 -8.74
C ALA A 62 4.77 -22.51 -8.57
N ASP A 63 5.85 -22.13 -9.22
CA ASP A 63 7.20 -22.67 -8.99
C ASP A 63 7.89 -21.99 -7.82
N GLY A 64 7.60 -20.69 -7.65
CA GLY A 64 8.07 -19.95 -6.50
C GLY A 64 7.23 -18.72 -6.15
N ALA A 65 7.54 -18.14 -4.99
CA ALA A 65 6.87 -16.95 -4.50
C ALA A 65 7.85 -16.00 -3.80
N VAL A 66 7.70 -14.70 -4.06
CA VAL A 66 8.26 -13.67 -3.19
C VAL A 66 7.25 -13.41 -2.07
N VAL A 67 7.65 -13.50 -0.81
CA VAL A 67 6.76 -13.25 0.34
C VAL A 67 7.20 -11.96 1.00
N ALA A 68 6.35 -10.93 1.01
CA ALA A 68 6.64 -9.63 1.62
C ALA A 68 5.64 -9.35 2.74
N ILE A 69 6.12 -8.84 3.87
CA ILE A 69 5.29 -8.54 5.03
C ILE A 69 5.40 -7.08 5.47
N ASP A 70 4.25 -6.48 5.75
CA ASP A 70 4.12 -5.19 6.42
C ASP A 70 4.00 -5.41 7.94
N GLY A 71 5.12 -5.69 8.60
CA GLY A 71 5.14 -5.94 10.04
C GLY A 71 6.30 -6.79 10.54
N TRP A 72 6.45 -6.82 11.85
CA TRP A 72 7.47 -7.61 12.54
C TRP A 72 6.97 -8.17 13.86
N GLY A 73 7.69 -9.16 14.40
CA GLY A 73 7.30 -9.78 15.66
C GLY A 73 6.06 -10.68 15.50
N ASN A 74 4.89 -10.21 15.95
CA ASN A 74 3.53 -10.81 15.90
C ASN A 74 3.35 -11.52 14.57
N HIS A 75 3.62 -10.70 13.57
CA HIS A 75 3.29 -10.94 12.19
C HIS A 75 4.34 -11.85 11.54
N HIS A 76 5.52 -12.01 12.14
CA HIS A 76 6.50 -13.00 11.67
C HIS A 76 6.00 -14.43 11.83
N ILE A 77 5.03 -14.69 12.73
CA ILE A 77 4.38 -16.00 12.80
C ILE A 77 3.60 -16.27 11.50
N ASP A 78 2.81 -15.31 11.02
CA ASP A 78 2.10 -15.40 9.74
C ASP A 78 3.10 -15.61 8.58
N PHE A 79 4.14 -14.77 8.53
CA PHE A 79 5.22 -14.84 7.52
C PHE A 79 5.88 -16.22 7.44
N VAL A 80 6.29 -16.76 8.58
CA VAL A 80 6.98 -18.05 8.70
C VAL A 80 6.05 -19.20 8.32
N ASN A 81 4.78 -19.14 8.74
CA ASN A 81 3.77 -20.15 8.38
C ASN A 81 3.45 -20.11 6.88
N VAL A 82 3.31 -18.93 6.27
CA VAL A 82 3.12 -18.81 4.81
C VAL A 82 4.29 -19.45 4.06
N ILE A 83 5.54 -19.14 4.44
CA ILE A 83 6.74 -19.73 3.84
C ILE A 83 6.75 -21.26 4.02
N GLU A 84 6.37 -21.76 5.19
CA GLU A 84 6.25 -23.19 5.46
C GLU A 84 5.25 -23.87 4.54
N GLN A 85 4.04 -23.30 4.41
CA GLN A 85 2.96 -23.89 3.63
C GLN A 85 3.26 -23.89 2.13
N LEU A 86 4.01 -22.91 1.64
CA LEU A 86 4.59 -22.92 0.29
C LEU A 86 5.63 -24.04 0.15
N GLY A 87 6.54 -24.15 1.11
CA GLY A 87 7.61 -25.15 1.14
C GLY A 87 7.13 -26.60 1.16
N ILE A 88 6.12 -26.92 1.99
CA ILE A 88 5.46 -28.23 2.07
C ILE A 88 4.87 -28.64 0.71
N ARG A 89 4.43 -27.66 -0.09
CA ARG A 89 3.88 -27.87 -1.44
C ARG A 89 4.93 -27.82 -2.53
N GLY A 90 6.22 -27.73 -2.16
CA GLY A 90 7.34 -27.70 -3.08
C GLY A 90 7.48 -26.38 -3.84
N ILE A 91 6.92 -25.28 -3.33
CA ILE A 91 7.01 -23.95 -3.93
C ILE A 91 8.18 -23.22 -3.25
N LYS A 92 9.19 -22.80 -4.03
CA LYS A 92 10.36 -22.11 -3.47
C LYS A 92 10.00 -20.68 -3.10
N SER A 93 10.57 -20.15 -2.03
CA SER A 93 10.30 -18.77 -1.63
C SER A 93 11.55 -17.97 -1.28
N VAL A 94 11.40 -16.64 -1.37
CA VAL A 94 12.32 -15.66 -0.80
C VAL A 94 11.49 -14.68 0.00
N GLY A 95 11.85 -14.51 1.27
CA GLY A 95 11.19 -13.59 2.17
C GLY A 95 11.75 -12.16 2.09
N LEU A 96 10.88 -11.17 2.25
CA LEU A 96 11.19 -9.75 2.41
C LEU A 96 10.54 -9.28 3.71
N SER A 97 11.36 -8.96 4.71
CA SER A 97 10.87 -8.50 6.01
C SER A 97 11.83 -7.50 6.64
N TYR A 98 11.32 -6.64 7.51
CA TYR A 98 12.14 -5.87 8.43
C TYR A 98 12.56 -6.78 9.59
N ILE A 99 13.88 -6.99 9.73
CA ILE A 99 14.45 -7.74 10.85
C ILE A 99 15.21 -6.78 11.77
N GLY A 100 16.19 -6.04 11.22
CA GLY A 100 16.97 -5.07 11.98
C GLY A 100 17.65 -5.67 13.22
N GLN A 101 17.85 -4.83 14.24
CA GLN A 101 18.34 -5.21 15.58
C GLN A 101 17.20 -5.32 16.61
N GLN A 102 15.98 -4.88 16.26
CA GLN A 102 14.81 -4.85 17.15
C GLN A 102 14.34 -6.25 17.61
N GLY A 103 14.72 -7.31 16.89
CA GLY A 103 14.50 -8.70 17.28
C GLY A 103 14.76 -9.69 16.15
N ARG A 104 15.11 -10.92 16.51
CA ARG A 104 15.13 -12.04 15.55
C ARG A 104 13.69 -12.42 15.17
N LEU A 105 13.53 -13.20 14.11
CA LEU A 105 12.25 -13.84 13.82
C LEU A 105 11.73 -14.55 15.07
N VAL A 106 10.45 -14.35 15.37
CA VAL A 106 9.78 -14.91 16.55
C VAL A 106 9.73 -16.44 16.50
N CYS A 107 9.67 -16.99 15.29
CA CYS A 107 9.74 -18.40 15.01
C CYS A 107 10.49 -18.62 13.69
N SER A 108 10.91 -19.86 13.44
CA SER A 108 11.51 -20.27 12.17
C SER A 108 11.21 -21.75 11.92
N ASN A 109 11.44 -22.21 10.70
CA ASN A 109 11.38 -23.60 10.31
C ASN A 109 12.40 -23.86 9.18
N SER A 110 12.51 -25.11 8.73
CA SER A 110 13.49 -25.51 7.69
C SER A 110 13.25 -24.89 6.31
N TYR A 111 12.07 -24.31 6.05
CA TYR A 111 11.74 -23.64 4.79
C TYR A 111 12.08 -22.15 4.79
N VAL A 112 12.30 -21.55 5.95
CA VAL A 112 12.77 -20.16 6.09
C VAL A 112 14.30 -20.13 5.92
N ASP A 113 14.74 -20.31 4.68
CA ASP A 113 16.16 -20.44 4.30
C ASP A 113 16.75 -19.17 3.67
N CYS A 114 15.92 -18.20 3.25
CA CYS A 114 16.36 -16.95 2.65
C CYS A 114 15.39 -15.80 2.93
N ILE A 115 15.90 -14.79 3.63
CA ILE A 115 15.21 -13.52 3.88
C ILE A 115 16.14 -12.39 3.47
N ILE A 116 15.60 -11.42 2.75
CA ILE A 116 16.22 -10.13 2.53
C ILE A 116 15.68 -9.18 3.60
N ASP A 117 16.56 -8.78 4.52
CA ASP A 117 16.27 -7.72 5.47
C ASP A 117 16.26 -6.37 4.75
N PHE A 118 15.16 -5.64 4.86
CA PHE A 118 15.03 -4.30 4.30
C PHE A 118 15.20 -3.17 5.32
N ASN A 119 15.74 -3.45 6.51
CA ASN A 119 16.23 -2.40 7.40
C ASN A 119 17.27 -1.50 6.69
N LYS A 120 16.98 -0.20 6.64
CA LYS A 120 17.85 0.87 6.11
C LYS A 120 18.31 1.83 7.20
N SER A 121 17.69 1.79 8.37
CA SER A 121 18.10 2.58 9.53
C SER A 121 19.52 2.18 9.98
N GLU A 122 20.37 3.18 10.18
CA GLU A 122 21.74 3.00 10.69
C GLU A 122 21.76 2.38 12.09
N SER A 123 20.78 2.73 12.93
CA SER A 123 20.68 2.17 14.28
C SER A 123 20.29 0.68 14.24
N GLY A 124 19.65 0.23 13.16
CA GLY A 124 19.03 -1.08 13.07
C GLY A 124 17.69 -1.18 13.81
N TYR A 125 17.25 -0.14 14.50
CA TYR A 125 15.99 -0.08 15.23
C TYR A 125 14.92 0.69 14.44
N GLU A 126 13.67 0.40 14.74
CA GLU A 126 12.48 1.10 14.27
C GLU A 126 12.58 2.55 14.72
N SER A 127 12.50 3.48 13.77
CA SER A 127 12.82 4.89 13.99
C SER A 127 11.62 5.81 14.13
N CYS A 128 10.41 5.28 13.92
CA CYS A 128 9.17 6.04 13.75
C CYS A 128 9.19 7.05 12.58
N VAL A 129 10.18 6.98 11.68
CA VAL A 129 10.28 7.85 10.49
C VAL A 129 9.65 7.16 9.29
N VAL A 130 8.48 7.62 8.86
CA VAL A 130 7.70 6.98 7.78
C VAL A 130 8.53 6.87 6.50
N GLY A 131 8.57 5.66 5.94
CA GLY A 131 9.29 5.37 4.71
C GLY A 131 10.79 5.11 4.87
N GLN A 132 11.38 5.27 6.06
CA GLN A 132 12.83 5.05 6.22
C GLN A 132 13.23 3.60 5.90
N ASN A 133 12.44 2.62 6.35
CA ASN A 133 12.66 1.20 6.11
C ASN A 133 11.70 0.64 5.04
N ASN A 134 11.27 1.47 4.08
CA ASN A 134 10.42 0.99 3.00
C ASN A 134 11.17 0.01 2.10
N LEU A 135 10.49 -1.07 1.71
CA LEU A 135 10.97 -1.99 0.70
C LEU A 135 11.29 -1.22 -0.59
N SER A 136 12.51 -1.38 -1.09
CA SER A 136 13.03 -0.58 -2.20
C SER A 136 13.17 -1.39 -3.51
N PRO A 137 13.35 -0.73 -4.67
CA PRO A 137 13.59 -1.43 -5.94
C PRO A 137 14.80 -2.37 -5.92
N ILE A 138 15.85 -2.06 -5.14
CA ILE A 138 17.02 -2.93 -5.03
C ILE A 138 16.72 -4.18 -4.20
N ASP A 139 15.83 -4.10 -3.20
CA ASP A 139 15.39 -5.27 -2.43
C ASP A 139 14.55 -6.21 -3.30
N ALA A 140 13.63 -5.65 -4.09
CA ALA A 140 12.84 -6.38 -5.07
C ALA A 140 13.72 -7.07 -6.13
N LEU A 141 14.73 -6.36 -6.66
CA LEU A 141 15.70 -6.91 -7.61
C LEU A 141 16.43 -8.13 -7.03
N LYS A 142 16.97 -8.00 -5.80
CA LYS A 142 17.66 -9.09 -5.11
C LYS A 142 16.72 -10.27 -4.88
N ALA A 143 15.49 -10.03 -4.43
CA ALA A 143 14.52 -11.09 -4.13
C ALA A 143 14.19 -11.93 -5.37
N VAL A 144 13.87 -11.25 -6.48
CA VAL A 144 13.54 -11.92 -7.74
C VAL A 144 14.75 -12.66 -8.30
N ALA A 145 15.94 -12.08 -8.26
CA ALA A 145 17.16 -12.74 -8.74
C ALA A 145 17.50 -14.01 -7.94
N ILE A 146 17.42 -13.96 -6.61
CA ILE A 146 17.67 -15.11 -5.74
C ILE A 146 16.60 -16.19 -5.97
N LEU A 147 15.32 -15.79 -6.09
CA LEU A 147 14.23 -16.74 -6.34
C LEU A 147 14.41 -17.46 -7.67
N LYS A 148 14.74 -16.73 -8.75
CA LYS A 148 15.08 -17.33 -10.07
C LYS A 148 16.19 -18.36 -9.93
N ASN A 149 17.24 -18.06 -9.17
CA ASN A 149 18.34 -19.00 -8.94
C ASN A 149 17.90 -20.26 -8.16
N LYS A 150 17.01 -20.11 -7.16
CA LYS A 150 16.44 -21.24 -6.42
C LYS A 150 15.58 -22.18 -7.28
N ILE A 151 14.98 -21.66 -8.36
CA ILE A 151 14.07 -22.42 -9.23
C ILE A 151 14.80 -23.07 -10.42
N LYS A 152 16.02 -22.63 -10.78
CA LYS A 152 16.80 -23.04 -11.97
C LYS A 152 16.94 -24.55 -12.21
N ASN A 153 16.65 -25.41 -11.24
CA ASN A 153 16.77 -26.86 -11.34
C ASN A 153 15.46 -27.61 -11.68
N ARG A 154 14.35 -26.91 -11.93
CA ARG A 154 13.14 -27.54 -12.48
C ARG A 154 13.13 -27.39 -14.00
N GLY A 155 13.25 -28.50 -14.72
CA GLY A 155 13.04 -28.53 -16.16
C GLY A 155 11.63 -28.04 -16.47
N VAL A 156 11.50 -26.84 -17.03
CA VAL A 156 10.23 -26.33 -17.51
C VAL A 156 9.89 -27.15 -18.75
N SER A 157 8.91 -28.06 -18.60
CA SER A 157 8.51 -29.04 -19.63
C SER A 157 7.21 -28.64 -20.33
N ILE A 158 6.81 -27.37 -20.21
CA ILE A 158 5.59 -26.87 -20.82
C ILE A 158 5.98 -26.14 -22.10
N GLN A 159 5.67 -26.73 -23.25
CA GLN A 159 5.59 -25.98 -24.50
C GLN A 159 4.31 -25.15 -24.46
N GLY A 160 4.43 -23.85 -24.54
CA GLY A 160 3.30 -22.94 -24.37
C GLY A 160 3.58 -21.61 -25.04
N ARG A 161 2.53 -20.96 -25.55
CA ARG A 161 2.68 -19.62 -26.12
C ARG A 161 2.31 -18.59 -25.06
N ASP A 162 3.01 -17.45 -25.12
CA ASP A 162 2.65 -16.29 -24.33
C ASP A 162 1.21 -15.87 -24.64
N SER A 163 0.45 -15.53 -23.59
CA SER A 163 -0.93 -15.09 -23.71
C SER A 163 -1.13 -13.75 -23.03
N HIS A 164 -1.76 -12.82 -23.74
CA HIS A 164 -2.14 -11.52 -23.20
C HIS A 164 -3.29 -11.67 -22.20
N MET A 165 -3.07 -11.26 -20.95
CA MET A 165 -4.02 -11.40 -19.85
C MET A 165 -4.81 -10.12 -19.59
N GLY A 166 -4.25 -8.94 -19.87
CA GLY A 166 -4.93 -7.67 -19.68
C GLY A 166 -4.07 -6.44 -19.91
N ASP A 167 -4.75 -5.30 -20.02
CA ASP A 167 -4.15 -3.98 -20.18
C ASP A 167 -4.70 -3.00 -19.12
N LEU A 168 -3.79 -2.20 -18.56
CA LEU A 168 -4.11 -1.00 -17.81
C LEU A 168 -3.41 0.20 -18.45
N ILE A 169 -4.19 1.25 -18.75
CA ILE A 169 -3.66 2.51 -19.25
C ILE A 169 -3.79 3.56 -18.14
N THR A 170 -2.66 4.13 -17.73
CA THR A 170 -2.64 5.23 -16.77
C THR A 170 -2.28 6.54 -17.49
N LYS A 171 -3.20 7.50 -17.48
CA LYS A 171 -2.97 8.86 -17.98
C LYS A 171 -2.63 9.79 -16.83
N LYS A 172 -1.42 10.33 -16.86
CA LYS A 172 -0.81 11.12 -15.79
C LYS A 172 -0.83 12.60 -16.13
N TYR A 173 -1.52 13.37 -15.31
CA TYR A 173 -1.66 14.81 -15.45
C TYR A 173 -0.81 15.48 -14.38
N THR A 174 0.19 16.26 -14.80
CA THR A 174 1.12 16.91 -13.85
C THR A 174 0.61 18.28 -13.44
N VAL A 175 0.60 18.56 -12.13
CA VAL A 175 0.39 19.89 -11.57
C VAL A 175 1.69 20.44 -11.00
N ASP A 176 1.96 21.71 -11.26
CA ASP A 176 3.13 22.44 -10.75
C ASP A 176 2.72 23.44 -9.64
N MET A 177 1.41 23.62 -9.44
CA MET A 177 0.85 24.50 -8.42
C MET A 177 -0.46 23.94 -7.87
N ALA A 178 -0.59 23.89 -6.54
CA ALA A 178 -1.83 23.60 -5.85
C ALA A 178 -2.18 24.74 -4.90
N LYS A 179 -3.43 25.19 -4.90
CA LYS A 179 -3.90 26.29 -4.04
C LYS A 179 -5.38 26.17 -3.70
N PHE A 180 -5.80 26.85 -2.64
CA PHE A 180 -7.22 26.99 -2.33
C PHE A 180 -7.91 28.00 -3.26
N GLY A 181 -9.13 27.70 -3.66
CA GLY A 181 -9.97 28.53 -4.53
C GLY A 181 -11.46 28.42 -4.18
N LEU A 182 -12.29 29.07 -4.98
CA LEU A 182 -13.76 29.05 -4.82
C LEU A 182 -14.38 27.71 -5.22
N GLU A 183 -13.71 26.95 -6.08
CA GLU A 183 -14.17 25.66 -6.60
C GLU A 183 -12.99 24.70 -6.79
N THR A 184 -13.28 23.40 -6.82
CA THR A 184 -12.28 22.38 -7.16
C THR A 184 -12.21 22.20 -8.67
N LYS A 185 -11.08 22.59 -9.27
CA LYS A 185 -10.83 22.50 -10.72
C LYS A 185 -9.35 22.39 -11.06
N ILE A 186 -9.08 21.88 -12.26
CA ILE A 186 -7.74 21.83 -12.85
C ILE A 186 -7.71 22.73 -14.08
N SER A 187 -6.78 23.68 -14.11
CA SER A 187 -6.58 24.59 -15.24
C SER A 187 -5.10 24.63 -15.61
N GLY A 188 -4.77 24.10 -16.78
CA GLY A 188 -3.38 23.87 -17.17
C GLY A 188 -2.70 22.96 -16.15
N LYS A 189 -1.65 23.46 -15.49
CA LYS A 189 -0.91 22.76 -14.43
C LYS A 189 -1.25 23.24 -13.01
N THR A 190 -2.36 23.95 -12.84
CA THR A 190 -2.80 24.44 -11.52
C THR A 190 -4.01 23.66 -11.03
N LEU A 191 -3.89 23.03 -9.86
CA LEU A 191 -5.01 22.50 -9.09
C LEU A 191 -5.53 23.60 -8.15
N SER A 192 -6.79 23.97 -8.30
CA SER A 192 -7.52 24.75 -7.30
C SER A 192 -8.41 23.80 -6.50
N ILE A 193 -8.36 23.87 -5.17
CA ILE A 193 -9.18 23.06 -4.27
C ILE A 193 -10.18 23.98 -3.58
N LYS A 194 -11.48 23.63 -3.60
CA LYS A 194 -12.53 24.39 -2.93
C LYS A 194 -12.18 24.60 -1.46
N ARG A 195 -12.35 25.83 -0.97
CA ARG A 195 -12.26 26.13 0.47
C ARG A 195 -13.37 25.42 1.25
N ASP A 196 -13.14 25.21 2.53
CA ASP A 196 -14.15 24.70 3.48
C ASP A 196 -14.67 23.27 3.22
N LEU A 197 -14.03 22.46 2.34
CA LEU A 197 -14.40 21.04 2.14
C LEU A 197 -14.46 20.25 3.45
N ALA A 198 -13.59 20.57 4.42
CA ALA A 198 -13.62 19.98 5.76
C ALA A 198 -14.99 20.11 6.44
N LYS A 199 -15.65 21.28 6.33
CA LYS A 199 -16.95 21.55 6.95
C LYS A 199 -18.08 20.79 6.27
N GLU A 200 -17.96 20.55 4.96
CA GLU A 200 -18.97 19.81 4.19
C GLU A 200 -19.05 18.34 4.60
N PHE A 201 -17.92 17.75 5.03
CA PHE A 201 -17.85 16.33 5.39
C PHE A 201 -17.75 16.06 6.91
N LEU A 202 -17.72 17.11 7.74
CA LEU A 202 -17.85 17.00 9.20
C LEU A 202 -19.32 17.05 9.63
N ASP A 203 -20.11 16.10 9.12
CA ASP A 203 -21.54 15.95 9.43
C ASP A 203 -21.78 15.30 10.81
N GLU A 204 -23.04 15.12 11.20
CA GLU A 204 -23.39 14.51 12.50
C GLU A 204 -22.84 13.08 12.66
N LYS A 205 -22.71 12.31 11.57
CA LYS A 205 -22.18 10.95 11.61
C LYS A 205 -20.66 10.96 11.81
N ALA A 206 -19.96 11.88 11.14
CA ALA A 206 -18.53 12.08 11.33
C ALA A 206 -18.23 12.63 12.73
N ARG A 207 -19.05 13.55 13.24
CA ARG A 207 -18.88 14.20 14.56
C ARG A 207 -18.93 13.25 15.76
N LYS A 208 -19.48 12.05 15.58
CA LYS A 208 -19.39 11.00 16.60
C LYS A 208 -17.93 10.59 16.87
N TYR A 209 -17.08 10.66 15.84
CA TYR A 209 -15.71 10.15 15.86
C TYR A 209 -14.64 11.24 15.73
N ILE A 210 -14.95 12.29 14.98
CA ILE A 210 -14.02 13.34 14.57
C ILE A 210 -14.54 14.67 15.12
N LYS A 211 -13.70 15.35 15.88
CA LYS A 211 -14.00 16.67 16.44
C LYS A 211 -13.76 17.79 15.44
N ASP A 212 -12.65 17.72 14.70
CA ASP A 212 -12.26 18.72 13.70
C ASP A 212 -11.42 18.12 12.57
N ILE A 213 -11.43 18.79 11.41
CA ILE A 213 -10.67 18.41 10.22
C ILE A 213 -9.94 19.65 9.68
N SER A 214 -8.61 19.59 9.63
CA SER A 214 -7.78 20.63 9.02
C SER A 214 -7.29 20.18 7.65
N ILE A 215 -7.48 21.02 6.62
CA ILE A 215 -6.94 20.77 5.28
C ILE A 215 -5.91 21.86 4.98
N LYS A 216 -4.69 21.44 4.62
CA LYS A 216 -3.59 22.32 4.20
C LYS A 216 -3.02 21.84 2.87
N ILE A 217 -2.47 22.78 2.12
CA ILE A 217 -1.68 22.50 0.92
C ILE A 217 -0.25 22.90 1.24
N LEU A 218 0.62 21.91 1.45
CA LEU A 218 2.04 22.15 1.73
C LEU A 218 2.78 22.19 0.40
N SER A 219 3.53 23.27 0.16
CA SER A 219 4.42 23.32 -0.99
C SER A 219 5.64 22.42 -0.80
N PRO A 220 6.40 22.09 -1.86
CA PRO A 220 7.62 21.29 -1.73
C PRO A 220 8.67 21.87 -0.76
N SER A 221 8.61 23.18 -0.46
CA SER A 221 9.47 23.84 0.53
C SER A 221 8.93 23.81 1.96
N ASP A 222 7.63 23.55 2.18
CA ASP A 222 6.96 23.69 3.48
C ASP A 222 7.08 22.43 4.36
N LYS A 223 8.30 21.93 4.53
CA LYS A 223 8.58 20.66 5.25
C LYS A 223 8.98 20.84 6.71
N SER A 224 8.99 22.06 7.23
CA SER A 224 9.33 22.34 8.64
C SER A 224 8.10 22.48 9.54
N CYS A 225 6.90 22.16 9.03
CA CYS A 225 5.68 22.17 9.83
C CYS A 225 5.59 20.93 10.73
N PHE A 226 4.91 21.08 11.86
CA PHE A 226 4.53 19.95 12.70
C PHE A 226 3.38 19.17 12.06
N VAL A 227 3.48 17.84 12.12
CA VAL A 227 2.45 16.89 11.69
C VAL A 227 2.18 15.87 12.81
N ASN A 228 0.93 15.45 12.94
CA ASN A 228 0.54 14.34 13.82
C ASN A 228 0.95 12.99 13.21
N SER A 229 0.71 11.88 13.92
CA SER A 229 0.95 10.54 13.42
C SER A 229 0.36 10.33 12.03
N ASN A 230 1.15 9.77 11.13
CA ASN A 230 0.70 9.42 9.80
C ASN A 230 -0.31 8.27 9.84
N LEU A 231 -1.51 8.54 9.33
CA LEU A 231 -2.53 7.54 9.09
C LEU A 231 -2.33 6.87 7.72
N ASP A 232 -1.96 7.63 6.68
CA ASP A 232 -1.62 7.07 5.37
C ASP A 232 -1.00 8.10 4.41
N PHE A 233 -0.41 7.61 3.32
CA PHE A 233 -0.14 8.37 2.10
C PHE A 233 -0.82 7.67 0.93
N SER A 234 -1.50 8.42 0.06
CA SER A 234 -2.23 7.86 -1.08
C SER A 234 -2.15 8.73 -2.34
N PRO A 235 -2.32 8.12 -3.54
CA PRO A 235 -2.36 8.87 -4.79
C PRO A 235 -3.70 9.60 -4.97
N ILE A 236 -3.74 10.61 -5.85
CA ILE A 236 -4.99 11.14 -6.38
C ILE A 236 -5.20 10.53 -7.77
N ALA A 237 -5.96 9.45 -7.83
CA ALA A 237 -6.26 8.75 -9.07
C ALA A 237 -7.73 8.34 -9.16
N VAL A 238 -8.27 8.23 -10.38
CA VAL A 238 -9.69 8.01 -10.67
C VAL A 238 -9.90 7.11 -11.88
N LYS A 239 -10.88 6.20 -11.83
CA LYS A 239 -11.28 5.40 -12.99
C LYS A 239 -12.06 6.25 -13.99
N LYS A 240 -11.53 6.37 -15.20
CA LYS A 240 -12.28 6.91 -16.35
C LYS A 240 -13.07 5.83 -17.08
N ARG A 241 -12.53 4.62 -17.16
CA ARG A 241 -13.16 3.47 -17.84
C ARG A 241 -12.66 2.16 -17.25
N GLY A 242 -13.55 1.17 -17.13
CA GLY A 242 -13.22 -0.14 -16.60
C GLY A 242 -13.20 -0.15 -15.07
N GLU A 243 -12.73 -1.26 -14.52
CA GLU A 243 -12.61 -1.49 -13.07
C GLU A 243 -11.14 -1.44 -12.65
N LEU A 244 -10.85 -1.57 -11.36
CA LEU A 244 -9.47 -1.63 -10.89
C LEU A 244 -8.69 -2.72 -11.64
N GLY A 245 -7.51 -2.37 -12.14
CA GLY A 245 -6.62 -3.26 -12.90
C GLY A 245 -6.97 -3.41 -14.38
N SER A 246 -7.98 -2.70 -14.89
CA SER A 246 -8.32 -2.71 -16.33
C SER A 246 -8.72 -1.34 -16.86
N GLY A 247 -8.63 -1.15 -18.17
CA GLY A 247 -9.16 0.05 -18.82
C GLY A 247 -8.28 1.28 -18.63
N ILE A 248 -8.87 2.41 -18.19
CA ILE A 248 -8.20 3.72 -18.14
C ILE A 248 -8.34 4.33 -16.75
N THR A 249 -7.19 4.60 -16.13
CA THR A 249 -7.05 5.37 -14.89
C THR A 249 -6.44 6.73 -15.20
N LEU A 250 -6.97 7.80 -14.59
CA LEU A 250 -6.33 9.10 -14.59
C LEU A 250 -5.64 9.30 -13.24
N GLU A 251 -4.39 9.73 -13.25
CA GLU A 251 -3.59 10.02 -12.06
C GLU A 251 -3.12 11.47 -12.08
N LEU A 252 -3.21 12.16 -10.95
CA LEU A 252 -2.65 13.49 -10.76
C LEU A 252 -1.24 13.37 -10.18
N GLU A 253 -0.24 13.83 -10.91
CA GLU A 253 1.17 13.89 -10.46
C GLU A 253 1.53 15.29 -9.98
N GLY A 254 2.52 15.40 -9.08
CA GLY A 254 2.95 16.68 -8.50
C GLY A 254 2.19 17.06 -7.22
N ILE A 255 1.27 16.22 -6.77
CA ILE A 255 0.60 16.32 -5.47
C ILE A 255 0.31 14.93 -4.90
N THR A 256 0.54 14.75 -3.59
CA THR A 256 0.25 13.50 -2.86
C THR A 256 -0.67 13.79 -1.67
N VAL A 257 -1.58 12.86 -1.32
CA VAL A 257 -2.44 12.99 -0.13
C VAL A 257 -1.68 12.48 1.09
N MET A 258 -1.72 13.23 2.18
CA MET A 258 -1.21 12.83 3.48
C MET A 258 -2.32 12.91 4.52
N LEU A 259 -2.59 11.79 5.17
CA LEU A 259 -3.54 11.72 6.28
C LEU A 259 -2.75 11.65 7.59
N THR A 260 -3.10 12.52 8.54
CA THR A 260 -2.56 12.48 9.90
C THR A 260 -3.67 12.67 10.91
N GLY A 261 -3.43 12.36 12.18
CA GLY A 261 -4.37 12.76 13.21
C GLY A 261 -3.93 12.47 14.63
N ALA A 262 -4.65 13.05 15.57
CA ALA A 262 -4.48 12.88 17.01
C ALA A 262 -5.83 13.04 17.72
N GLU A 263 -5.99 12.43 18.88
CA GLU A 263 -7.13 12.71 19.76
C GLU A 263 -7.02 14.12 20.33
N GLU A 264 -8.15 14.72 20.73
CA GLU A 264 -8.18 16.05 21.35
C GLU A 264 -7.32 16.17 22.62
N GLY A 265 -7.10 15.06 23.33
CA GLY A 265 -6.17 14.96 24.46
C GLY A 265 -4.69 14.85 24.07
N GLY A 266 -4.37 14.92 22.78
CA GLY A 266 -3.02 14.81 22.25
C GLY A 266 -2.51 13.38 22.07
N PHE A 267 -3.36 12.36 22.28
CA PHE A 267 -2.99 10.97 22.03
C PHE A 267 -2.83 10.72 20.52
N GLN A 268 -1.84 9.93 20.16
CA GLN A 268 -1.34 9.82 18.79
C GLN A 268 -1.57 8.37 18.33
N PRO A 269 -2.42 8.15 17.30
CA PRO A 269 -2.75 6.81 16.80
C PRO A 269 -1.49 6.01 16.49
N SER A 270 -1.16 5.07 17.37
CA SER A 270 0.08 4.31 17.31
C SER A 270 0.05 3.05 18.20
N ASN A 271 0.97 2.13 17.92
CA ASN A 271 1.21 0.88 18.65
C ASN A 271 2.69 0.82 19.03
N ILE A 272 3.58 0.85 18.04
CA ILE A 272 5.02 0.94 18.28
C ILE A 272 5.52 2.31 17.81
N GLY A 273 5.43 3.27 18.72
CA GLY A 273 5.89 4.63 18.51
C GLY A 273 5.08 5.40 17.48
N SER A 274 5.26 6.72 17.47
CA SER A 274 4.46 7.63 16.66
C SER A 274 5.36 8.42 15.71
N SER A 275 4.85 8.62 14.50
CA SER A 275 5.47 9.46 13.47
C SER A 275 5.12 10.94 13.56
N GLN A 276 4.62 11.42 14.70
CA GLN A 276 4.41 12.85 14.92
C GLN A 276 5.75 13.59 14.98
N GLY A 277 5.78 14.85 14.54
CA GLY A 277 6.98 15.67 14.62
C GLY A 277 7.10 16.66 13.48
N ILE A 278 8.31 17.18 13.26
CA ILE A 278 8.58 18.04 12.11
C ILE A 278 8.59 17.17 10.84
N LEU A 279 7.81 17.56 9.84
CA LEU A 279 7.56 16.72 8.65
C LEU A 279 8.84 16.21 7.96
N LYS A 280 9.87 17.06 7.80
CA LYS A 280 11.16 16.67 7.19
C LYS A 280 11.97 15.65 8.01
N GLU A 281 11.68 15.52 9.29
CA GLU A 281 12.32 14.58 10.22
C GLU A 281 11.46 13.32 10.40
N ALA A 282 10.14 13.46 10.33
CA ALA A 282 9.17 12.39 10.50
C ALA A 282 8.96 11.52 9.24
N VAL A 283 9.38 11.99 8.06
CA VAL A 283 9.15 11.30 6.77
C VAL A 283 10.42 11.26 5.93
N THR A 284 10.78 10.07 5.47
CA THR A 284 11.77 9.89 4.40
C THR A 284 11.07 9.99 3.05
N PHE A 285 11.27 11.11 2.35
CA PHE A 285 10.71 11.38 1.03
C PHE A 285 11.32 10.49 -0.07
N ASP A 286 10.68 10.48 -1.25
CA ASP A 286 11.17 9.79 -2.45
C ASP A 286 11.25 8.26 -2.32
N MET A 287 10.45 7.69 -1.41
CA MET A 287 10.27 6.25 -1.26
C MET A 287 8.97 5.79 -1.91
N ALA A 288 8.80 4.48 -2.10
CA ALA A 288 7.60 3.93 -2.73
C ALA A 288 6.31 4.33 -1.99
N GLY A 289 6.36 4.36 -0.65
CA GLY A 289 5.24 4.70 0.22
C GLY A 289 5.14 6.15 0.67
N THR A 290 6.01 7.05 0.19
CA THR A 290 6.03 8.44 0.63
C THR A 290 5.95 9.42 -0.56
N PRO A 291 5.56 10.69 -0.32
CA PRO A 291 5.55 11.70 -1.36
C PRO A 291 6.93 11.90 -1.99
N LYS A 292 6.99 12.31 -3.25
CA LYS A 292 8.25 12.81 -3.81
C LYS A 292 8.60 14.12 -3.13
N SER A 293 9.89 14.41 -2.99
CA SER A 293 10.33 15.70 -2.43
C SER A 293 9.90 16.89 -3.27
N SER A 294 9.58 16.69 -4.55
CA SER A 294 9.05 17.69 -5.48
C SER A 294 7.53 17.89 -5.43
N ASP A 295 6.79 16.99 -4.75
CA ASP A 295 5.33 17.04 -4.76
C ASP A 295 4.81 18.08 -3.75
N TYR A 296 3.69 18.72 -4.10
CA TYR A 296 2.82 19.31 -3.09
C TYR A 296 2.22 18.19 -2.22
N ILE A 297 1.82 18.54 -1.00
CA ILE A 297 1.10 17.61 -0.12
C ILE A 297 -0.29 18.20 0.18
N LEU A 298 -1.33 17.46 -0.15
CA LEU A 298 -2.67 17.69 0.38
C LEU A 298 -2.73 17.05 1.77
N HIS A 299 -2.48 17.86 2.79
CA HIS A 299 -2.44 17.42 4.17
C HIS A 299 -3.85 17.52 4.76
N ILE A 300 -4.44 16.37 5.12
CA ILE A 300 -5.71 16.26 5.82
C ILE A 300 -5.40 15.74 7.22
N ASP A 301 -5.59 16.60 8.22
CA ASP A 301 -5.30 16.32 9.62
C ASP A 301 -6.61 16.18 10.41
N PHE A 302 -6.73 15.11 11.18
CA PHE A 302 -7.92 14.78 11.96
C PHE A 302 -7.68 15.00 13.44
N CYS A 303 -8.57 15.76 14.08
CA CYS A 303 -8.69 15.78 15.54
C CYS A 303 -9.81 14.80 15.92
N PHE A 304 -9.44 13.65 16.49
CA PHE A 304 -10.39 12.64 16.94
C PHE A 304 -11.02 13.00 18.28
N CYS A 305 -12.27 12.58 18.50
CA CYS A 305 -12.86 12.55 19.83
C CYS A 305 -12.03 11.61 20.74
N GLU A 306 -12.08 11.83 22.06
CA GLU A 306 -11.37 10.97 23.01
C GLU A 306 -11.73 9.48 22.83
N GLY A 307 -10.70 8.63 22.67
CA GLY A 307 -10.84 7.19 22.42
C GLY A 307 -10.97 6.80 20.95
N GLU A 308 -11.38 7.72 20.07
CA GLU A 308 -11.68 7.38 18.67
C GLU A 308 -10.44 7.38 17.78
N GLY A 309 -9.35 8.00 18.22
CA GLY A 309 -8.03 7.82 17.63
C GLY A 309 -7.42 6.46 17.95
N ARG A 310 -8.09 5.60 18.73
CA ARG A 310 -7.69 4.24 19.09
C ARG A 310 -8.69 3.17 18.62
N SER A 311 -9.82 3.58 18.06
CA SER A 311 -10.88 2.68 17.59
C SER A 311 -10.74 2.40 16.10
N ALA A 312 -11.27 1.26 15.66
CA ALA A 312 -11.34 0.95 14.23
C ALA A 312 -12.31 1.87 13.51
N GLU A 313 -13.43 2.16 14.17
CA GLU A 313 -14.51 2.98 13.67
C GLU A 313 -14.06 4.43 13.45
N GLY A 314 -13.28 4.99 14.37
CA GLY A 314 -12.76 6.34 14.27
C GLY A 314 -11.75 6.50 13.14
N ILE A 315 -10.76 5.60 13.07
CA ILE A 315 -9.78 5.60 11.96
C ILE A 315 -10.47 5.40 10.61
N ARG A 316 -11.38 4.44 10.49
CA ARG A 316 -12.14 4.21 9.26
C ARG A 316 -12.98 5.43 8.87
N LYS A 317 -13.58 6.12 9.84
CA LYS A 317 -14.33 7.34 9.56
C LYS A 317 -13.43 8.45 9.02
N ALA A 318 -12.21 8.60 9.53
CA ALA A 318 -11.24 9.56 8.98
C ALA A 318 -10.89 9.23 7.52
N HIS A 319 -10.64 7.96 7.20
CA HIS A 319 -10.37 7.52 5.83
C HIS A 319 -11.56 7.69 4.88
N GLU A 320 -12.79 7.42 5.35
CA GLU A 320 -14.02 7.69 4.60
C GLU A 320 -14.16 9.17 4.24
N VAL A 321 -13.96 10.05 5.23
CA VAL A 321 -14.05 11.51 5.03
C VAL A 321 -12.92 12.01 4.13
N ALA A 322 -11.70 11.53 4.31
CA ALA A 322 -10.58 11.85 3.44
C ALA A 322 -10.87 11.48 1.99
N ASP A 323 -11.42 10.29 1.75
CA ASP A 323 -11.72 9.83 0.40
C ASP A 323 -12.87 10.63 -0.25
N LEU A 324 -13.86 11.08 0.53
CA LEU A 324 -14.89 12.03 0.07
C LEU A 324 -14.29 13.39 -0.34
N ILE A 325 -13.32 13.90 0.43
CA ILE A 325 -12.57 15.13 0.09
C ILE A 325 -11.80 14.91 -1.22
N VAL A 326 -11.04 13.82 -1.33
CA VAL A 326 -10.27 13.49 -2.54
C VAL A 326 -11.18 13.24 -3.74
N GLN A 327 -12.40 12.72 -3.54
CA GLN A 327 -13.37 12.52 -4.61
C GLN A 327 -13.76 13.83 -5.31
N ASN A 328 -13.75 14.97 -4.61
CA ASN A 328 -13.97 16.27 -5.25
C ASN A 328 -12.87 16.59 -6.27
N ILE A 329 -11.63 16.23 -5.96
CA ILE A 329 -10.47 16.41 -6.86
C ILE A 329 -10.55 15.40 -8.02
N ARG A 330 -10.91 14.14 -7.74
CA ARG A 330 -11.12 13.12 -8.78
C ARG A 330 -12.21 13.51 -9.79
N LYS A 331 -13.33 14.07 -9.32
CA LYS A 331 -14.39 14.62 -10.19
C LYS A 331 -13.90 15.77 -11.06
N ALA A 332 -13.10 16.68 -10.50
CA ALA A 332 -12.46 17.75 -11.27
C ALA A 332 -11.48 17.17 -12.31
N LEU A 333 -10.70 16.15 -11.96
CA LEU A 333 -9.79 15.48 -12.89
C LEU A 333 -10.55 14.83 -14.05
N LEU A 334 -11.66 14.13 -13.79
CA LEU A 334 -12.48 13.57 -14.87
C LEU A 334 -13.03 14.64 -15.81
N ARG A 335 -13.54 15.74 -15.25
CA ARG A 335 -14.16 16.85 -16.00
C ARG A 335 -13.16 17.67 -16.81
N ASP A 336 -12.01 18.01 -16.22
CA ASP A 336 -11.10 19.02 -16.75
C ASP A 336 -9.96 18.42 -17.59
N SER A 337 -9.80 17.09 -17.61
CA SER A 337 -8.64 16.40 -18.21
C SER A 337 -8.64 16.27 -19.73
N GLU A 338 -9.76 16.48 -20.42
CA GLU A 338 -9.88 16.11 -21.85
C GLU A 338 -8.87 16.80 -22.76
N ASN A 339 -8.54 18.06 -22.46
CA ASN A 339 -7.64 18.88 -23.28
C ASN A 339 -6.31 19.20 -22.59
N LEU A 340 -6.03 18.58 -21.44
CA LEU A 340 -4.77 18.78 -20.73
C LEU A 340 -3.68 17.83 -21.25
N PRO A 341 -2.43 18.31 -21.40
CA PRO A 341 -1.33 17.43 -21.75
C PRO A 341 -1.14 16.38 -20.65
N CYS A 342 -1.01 15.12 -21.04
CA CYS A 342 -0.77 14.02 -20.12
C CYS A 342 0.33 13.09 -20.62
N LYS A 343 1.01 12.44 -19.69
CA LYS A 343 1.89 11.29 -19.98
C LYS A 343 1.04 10.03 -19.93
N THR A 344 1.23 9.12 -20.87
CA THR A 344 0.51 7.83 -20.86
C THR A 344 1.49 6.71 -20.52
N SER A 345 1.12 5.88 -19.56
CA SER A 345 1.80 4.63 -19.24
C SER A 345 0.86 3.48 -19.60
N LYS A 346 1.37 2.50 -20.37
CA LYS A 346 0.67 1.27 -20.67
C LYS A 346 1.30 0.15 -19.84
N HIS A 347 0.47 -0.60 -19.14
CA HIS A 347 0.87 -1.77 -18.37
C HIS A 347 0.16 -2.98 -18.96
N GLU A 348 0.95 -3.94 -19.42
CA GLU A 348 0.46 -5.19 -20.00
C GLU A 348 0.77 -6.33 -19.04
N TRP A 349 -0.20 -7.21 -18.84
CA TRP A 349 0.01 -8.44 -18.11
C TRP A 349 0.04 -9.60 -19.09
N ILE A 350 1.18 -10.27 -19.20
CA ILE A 350 1.42 -11.36 -20.14
C ILE A 350 1.73 -12.61 -19.33
N SER A 351 0.98 -13.69 -19.59
CA SER A 351 1.26 -15.02 -19.03
C SER A 351 2.28 -15.72 -19.93
N ARG A 352 3.43 -16.09 -19.37
CA ARG A 352 4.59 -16.64 -20.10
C ARG A 352 4.79 -18.13 -19.79
N GLN A 353 4.04 -18.98 -20.47
CA GLN A 353 3.90 -20.40 -20.07
C GLN A 353 5.21 -21.21 -19.99
N GLU A 354 6.26 -20.80 -20.71
CA GLU A 354 7.57 -21.48 -20.73
C GLU A 354 8.56 -20.92 -19.69
N LYS A 355 8.13 -19.95 -18.88
CA LYS A 355 8.94 -19.32 -17.83
C LYS A 355 8.53 -19.83 -16.46
N PRO A 356 9.45 -19.79 -15.46
CA PRO A 356 9.12 -20.09 -14.08
C PRO A 356 7.92 -19.29 -13.60
N ARG A 357 6.90 -19.97 -13.07
CA ARG A 357 5.67 -19.34 -12.61
C ARG A 357 5.85 -18.79 -11.21
N ILE A 358 5.84 -17.47 -11.08
CA ILE A 358 6.12 -16.76 -9.82
C ILE A 358 4.86 -16.06 -9.30
N LEU A 359 4.67 -16.13 -7.99
CA LEU A 359 3.68 -15.34 -7.26
C LEU A 359 4.35 -14.29 -6.38
N LEU A 360 3.57 -13.28 -6.00
CA LEU A 360 3.88 -12.42 -4.87
C LEU A 360 2.84 -12.69 -3.77
N VAL A 361 3.30 -13.00 -2.56
CA VAL A 361 2.44 -13.03 -1.38
C VAL A 361 2.69 -11.74 -0.60
N LYS A 362 1.66 -10.92 -0.43
CA LYS A 362 1.70 -9.72 0.42
C LYS A 362 0.95 -10.01 1.70
N ILE A 363 1.66 -9.98 2.83
CA ILE A 363 1.06 -10.11 4.15
C ILE A 363 0.81 -8.70 4.68
N VAL A 364 -0.46 -8.36 4.85
CA VAL A 364 -0.95 -7.02 5.19
C VAL A 364 -1.66 -7.03 6.54
N SER A 365 -1.84 -5.87 7.16
CA SER A 365 -2.48 -5.81 8.47
C SER A 365 -3.96 -6.17 8.42
N GLY A 366 -4.40 -6.97 9.39
CA GLY A 366 -5.80 -7.32 9.63
C GLY A 366 -6.08 -7.55 11.12
N LEU A 367 -5.28 -6.88 11.98
CA LEU A 367 -5.33 -7.05 13.43
C LEU A 367 -6.62 -6.45 14.02
N GLY A 368 -7.11 -5.39 13.40
CA GLY A 368 -8.14 -4.52 13.94
C GLY A 368 -7.61 -3.35 14.75
N ASN A 369 -8.54 -2.75 15.49
CA ASN A 369 -8.36 -1.41 16.05
C ASN A 369 -7.96 -0.48 14.89
N MET A 370 -6.80 0.14 14.98
CA MET A 370 -6.35 1.09 13.97
C MET A 370 -5.62 0.44 12.79
N TYR A 371 -5.11 -0.79 12.95
CA TYR A 371 -4.16 -1.43 12.04
C TYR A 371 -4.87 -2.43 11.13
N ASP A 372 -5.53 -1.90 10.11
CA ASP A 372 -6.23 -2.71 9.12
C ASP A 372 -5.85 -2.30 7.70
N THR A 373 -6.14 -3.22 6.78
CA THR A 373 -6.10 -3.00 5.34
C THR A 373 -7.49 -3.26 4.78
N VAL A 374 -7.91 -2.40 3.85
CA VAL A 374 -9.13 -2.59 3.08
C VAL A 374 -8.78 -2.83 1.62
N MET A 375 -9.62 -3.61 0.94
CA MET A 375 -9.41 -4.12 -0.40
C MET A 375 -10.51 -3.62 -1.34
N PHE A 376 -10.20 -3.47 -2.62
CA PHE A 376 -11.17 -3.15 -3.68
C PHE A 376 -12.00 -1.88 -3.43
N PRO A 377 -11.36 -0.71 -3.17
CA PRO A 377 -12.09 0.56 -3.18
C PRO A 377 -12.66 0.86 -4.58
N TYR A 378 -13.63 1.77 -4.67
CA TYR A 378 -14.17 2.18 -5.97
C TYR A 378 -13.14 2.89 -6.86
N GLU A 379 -12.23 3.64 -6.25
CA GLU A 379 -11.21 4.43 -6.94
C GLU A 379 -9.80 3.98 -6.54
N PRO A 380 -8.80 4.08 -7.43
CA PRO A 380 -7.43 3.70 -7.13
C PRO A 380 -6.87 4.39 -5.88
N GLY A 381 -6.48 3.58 -4.88
CA GLY A 381 -5.98 4.06 -3.59
C GLY A 381 -7.02 4.74 -2.70
N GLY A 382 -8.31 4.66 -3.05
CA GLY A 382 -9.41 5.18 -2.23
C GLY A 382 -9.81 4.26 -1.08
N PHE A 383 -10.89 4.61 -0.39
CA PHE A 383 -11.45 3.88 0.75
C PHE A 383 -12.93 3.53 0.55
N LEU A 384 -13.70 4.39 -0.11
CA LEU A 384 -15.13 4.19 -0.34
C LEU A 384 -15.38 2.91 -1.16
N GLY A 385 -16.38 2.13 -0.73
CA GLY A 385 -16.75 0.87 -1.39
C GLY A 385 -15.86 -0.32 -1.04
N SER A 386 -14.78 -0.11 -0.29
CA SER A 386 -13.81 -1.14 0.05
C SER A 386 -14.38 -2.26 0.95
N ARG A 387 -13.67 -3.38 0.96
CA ARG A 387 -13.92 -4.57 1.76
C ARG A 387 -12.79 -4.75 2.75
N ASP A 388 -13.13 -4.79 4.02
CA ASP A 388 -12.17 -4.95 5.10
C ASP A 388 -11.62 -6.38 5.19
N MET A 389 -10.29 -6.51 5.26
CA MET A 389 -9.60 -7.78 5.48
C MET A 389 -10.07 -8.47 6.77
N LYS A 390 -10.24 -7.72 7.85
CA LYS A 390 -10.67 -8.29 9.13
C LYS A 390 -12.11 -8.78 9.07
N ALA A 391 -12.99 -8.06 8.37
CA ALA A 391 -14.38 -8.48 8.17
C ALA A 391 -14.49 -9.80 7.39
N SER A 392 -13.52 -10.14 6.53
CA SER A 392 -13.42 -11.43 5.87
C SER A 392 -12.62 -12.47 6.67
N LYS A 393 -12.39 -12.23 7.96
CA LYS A 393 -11.58 -13.07 8.86
C LYS A 393 -10.16 -13.28 8.33
N ASN A 394 -9.59 -12.26 7.70
CA ASN A 394 -8.23 -12.25 7.17
C ASN A 394 -7.97 -13.32 6.10
N LEU A 395 -9.02 -13.85 5.47
CA LEU A 395 -8.89 -14.80 4.38
C LEU A 395 -8.09 -14.20 3.21
N PRO A 396 -7.23 -14.98 2.55
CA PRO A 396 -6.41 -14.47 1.47
C PRO A 396 -7.22 -14.13 0.22
N TYR A 397 -6.98 -12.95 -0.34
CA TYR A 397 -7.51 -12.53 -1.65
C TYR A 397 -6.50 -12.82 -2.75
N VAL A 398 -6.98 -13.19 -3.93
CA VAL A 398 -6.14 -13.28 -5.14
C VAL A 398 -6.45 -12.06 -6.00
N ILE A 399 -5.40 -11.31 -6.35
CA ILE A 399 -5.49 -10.14 -7.23
C ILE A 399 -4.49 -10.27 -8.37
N THR A 400 -4.81 -9.63 -9.48
CA THR A 400 -3.92 -9.48 -10.64
C THR A 400 -2.80 -8.48 -10.35
N PRO A 401 -1.67 -8.55 -11.09
CA PRO A 401 -0.63 -7.52 -11.02
C PRO A 401 -1.16 -6.12 -11.31
N LEU A 402 -2.08 -6.01 -12.28
CA LEU A 402 -2.65 -4.74 -12.70
C LEU A 402 -3.57 -4.14 -11.63
N GLU A 403 -4.37 -4.93 -10.91
CA GLU A 403 -5.17 -4.45 -9.77
C GLU A 403 -4.29 -3.86 -8.66
N CYS A 404 -3.15 -4.48 -8.36
CA CYS A 404 -2.21 -3.92 -7.39
C CYS A 404 -1.63 -2.58 -7.87
N MET A 405 -1.28 -2.47 -9.16
CA MET A 405 -0.80 -1.22 -9.76
C MET A 405 -1.90 -0.15 -9.87
N ASP A 406 -3.16 -0.55 -9.83
CA ASP A 406 -4.33 0.33 -9.88
C ASP A 406 -4.94 0.56 -8.48
N GLY A 407 -4.18 0.30 -7.40
CA GLY A 407 -4.54 0.75 -6.06
C GLY A 407 -5.65 -0.04 -5.38
N VAL A 408 -5.71 -1.36 -5.59
CA VAL A 408 -6.69 -2.24 -4.94
C VAL A 408 -6.48 -2.45 -3.44
N ILE A 409 -5.30 -2.12 -2.90
CA ILE A 409 -4.94 -2.28 -1.48
C ILE A 409 -4.83 -0.89 -0.85
N HIS A 410 -5.54 -0.65 0.25
CA HIS A 410 -5.53 0.61 1.00
C HIS A 410 -5.28 0.35 2.49
N SER A 411 -4.30 1.04 3.07
CA SER A 411 -3.82 0.85 4.45
C SER A 411 -4.37 1.92 5.39
N LEU A 412 -4.76 1.56 6.63
CA LEU A 412 -5.41 2.51 7.56
C LEU A 412 -4.50 3.15 8.61
N LEU A 413 -3.52 2.40 9.16
CA LEU A 413 -2.51 2.92 10.10
C LEU A 413 -1.19 2.14 10.02
#